data_AF-A0A4Y2CU98-F1
#
_entry.id   AF-A0A4Y2CU98-F1
#
_cell.length_a   1.000
_cell.length_b   1.000
_cell.length_c   1.000
_cell.angle_alpha   90.00
_cell.angle_beta   90.00
_cell.angle_gamma   90.00
#
_symmetry.space_group_name_H-M   'P 1'
#
loop_
_entity.id
_entity.type
_entity.pdbx_description
1 polymer ?
#
loop_
_entity_poly.entity_id
_entity_poly.type
_entity_poly.pdbx_seq_one_letter_code
_entity_poly.pdbx_strand_id
1 'polypeptide(L)'
;MNEIITDPKPRSERWISSSYHKSEWDKPESKMASAEYFVHNLMSSVFFNDAVKTIPPDAIIIEIGPHFLLQTLLKRTVGPKALYFGLMKRNEENNIQFFMDTLGK
;
A
#
# COMPACT_ATOMS: atom_id res chain seq x y z
N MET A 1 -22.98 1.61 -10.24
CA MET A 1 -21.59 1.75 -9.75
C MET A 1 -21.14 3.20 -9.66
N ASN A 2 -21.52 4.06 -10.62
CA ASN A 2 -20.98 5.41 -10.74
C ASN A 2 -21.75 6.48 -9.95
N GLU A 3 -22.52 6.07 -8.95
CA GLU A 3 -23.29 6.96 -8.06
C GLU A 3 -22.41 7.52 -6.93
N ILE A 4 -21.40 6.76 -6.49
CA ILE A 4 -20.50 7.16 -5.40
C ILE A 4 -19.27 7.89 -5.94
N ILE A 5 -18.66 7.37 -7.01
CA ILE A 5 -17.51 7.97 -7.69
C ILE A 5 -17.99 8.47 -9.05
N THR A 6 -18.47 9.70 -9.08
CA THR A 6 -19.06 10.33 -10.27
C THR A 6 -18.03 11.01 -11.18
N ASP A 7 -16.92 11.49 -10.61
CA ASP A 7 -15.84 12.20 -11.31
C ASP A 7 -14.48 11.61 -10.87
N PRO A 8 -14.09 10.44 -11.42
CA PRO A 8 -12.88 9.75 -11.00
C PRO A 8 -11.63 10.58 -11.30
N LYS A 9 -10.65 10.52 -10.39
CA LYS A 9 -9.40 11.27 -10.51
C LYS A 9 -8.26 10.40 -11.02
N PRO A 10 -7.30 10.97 -11.78
CA PRO A 10 -6.14 10.23 -12.24
C PRO A 10 -5.27 9.81 -11.06
N ARG A 11 -4.80 8.57 -11.10
CA ARG A 11 -3.79 8.04 -10.18
C ARG A 11 -2.43 8.59 -10.60
N SER A 12 -1.66 9.09 -9.65
CA SER A 12 -0.27 9.49 -9.93
C SER A 12 0.63 8.26 -10.07
N GLU A 13 1.76 8.41 -10.77
CA GLU A 13 2.79 7.37 -10.91
C GLU A 13 3.36 6.87 -9.56
N ARG A 14 3.25 7.69 -8.50
CA ARG A 14 3.64 7.30 -7.13
C ARG A 14 2.73 6.23 -6.53
N TRP A 15 1.50 6.08 -7.02
CA TRP A 15 0.57 5.06 -6.55
C TRP A 15 0.70 3.81 -7.40
N ILE A 16 1.54 2.89 -6.96
CA ILE A 16 1.73 1.59 -7.60
C ILE A 16 0.49 0.71 -7.42
N SER A 17 -0.06 0.17 -8.52
CA SER A 17 -1.22 -0.74 -8.44
C SER A 17 -0.77 -2.12 -7.98
N SER A 18 -1.49 -2.71 -7.03
CA SER A 18 -1.37 -4.12 -6.67
C SER A 18 -2.54 -4.97 -7.20
N SER A 19 -3.50 -4.39 -7.91
CA SER A 19 -4.63 -5.13 -8.52
C SER A 19 -4.46 -5.36 -10.02
N TYR A 20 -3.56 -4.62 -10.67
CA TYR A 20 -3.19 -4.81 -12.07
C TYR A 20 -1.74 -5.29 -12.19
N HIS A 21 -1.47 -6.15 -13.16
CA HIS A 21 -0.11 -6.56 -13.48
C HIS A 21 0.69 -5.37 -14.02
N LYS A 22 2.02 -5.36 -13.84
CA LYS A 22 2.88 -4.22 -14.26
C LYS A 22 2.74 -3.87 -15.75
N SER A 23 2.54 -4.88 -16.61
CA SER A 23 2.31 -4.68 -18.04
C SER A 23 0.99 -3.95 -18.36
N GLU A 24 0.12 -3.77 -17.38
CA GLU A 24 -1.21 -3.20 -17.52
C GLU A 24 -1.36 -1.85 -16.84
N TRP A 25 -0.35 -1.35 -16.11
CA TRP A 25 -0.41 -0.06 -15.41
C TRP A 25 -0.59 1.14 -16.35
N ASP A 26 -0.29 0.97 -17.64
CA ASP A 26 -0.50 2.00 -18.64
C ASP A 26 -1.90 2.04 -19.23
N LYS A 27 -2.72 1.02 -18.95
CA LYS A 27 -4.08 0.93 -19.46
C LYS A 27 -4.98 2.01 -18.84
N PRO A 28 -5.91 2.61 -19.60
CA PRO A 28 -6.81 3.66 -19.11
C PRO A 28 -7.55 3.29 -17.81
N GLU A 29 -8.01 2.05 -17.69
CA GLU A 29 -8.76 1.52 -16.54
C GLU A 29 -7.92 1.47 -15.26
N SER A 30 -6.60 1.33 -15.41
CA SER A 30 -5.66 1.36 -14.30
C SER A 30 -5.19 2.77 -13.95
N LYS A 31 -5.40 3.78 -14.82
CA LYS A 31 -4.94 5.15 -14.59
C LYS A 31 -5.90 6.00 -13.77
N MET A 32 -7.12 5.53 -13.52
CA MET A 32 -8.15 6.28 -12.80
C MET A 32 -8.52 5.59 -11.48
N ALA A 33 -8.76 6.38 -10.42
CA ALA A 33 -9.35 5.89 -9.18
C ALA A 33 -10.88 5.82 -9.33
N SER A 34 -11.36 4.99 -10.27
CA SER A 34 -12.79 4.85 -10.60
C SER A 34 -13.47 3.72 -9.83
N ALA A 35 -14.80 3.67 -9.90
CA ALA A 35 -15.57 2.57 -9.31
C ALA A 35 -15.13 1.21 -9.89
N GLU A 36 -14.89 1.15 -11.20
CA GLU A 36 -14.40 -0.04 -11.90
C GLU A 36 -13.02 -0.47 -11.39
N TYR A 37 -12.11 0.48 -11.13
CA TYR A 37 -10.79 0.17 -10.55
C TYR A 37 -10.90 -0.50 -9.17
N PHE A 38 -11.74 0.05 -8.28
CA PHE A 38 -11.92 -0.51 -6.94
C PHE A 38 -12.64 -1.86 -6.95
N VAL A 39 -13.55 -2.07 -7.89
CA VAL A 39 -14.22 -3.35 -8.09
C VAL A 39 -13.26 -4.38 -8.67
N HIS A 40 -12.43 -3.98 -9.63
CA HIS A 40 -11.34 -4.83 -10.13
C HIS A 40 -10.40 -5.24 -9.00
N ASN A 41 -10.06 -4.32 -8.09
CA ASN A 41 -9.27 -4.65 -6.91
C ASN A 41 -9.94 -5.69 -6.00
N LEU A 42 -11.26 -5.62 -5.82
CA LEU A 42 -12.00 -6.60 -5.02
C LEU A 42 -12.08 -7.99 -5.69
N MET A 43 -12.21 -8.02 -7.02
CA MET A 43 -12.43 -9.25 -7.78
C MET A 43 -11.13 -9.93 -8.22
N SER A 44 -10.01 -9.21 -8.22
CA SER A 44 -8.72 -9.68 -8.73
C SER A 44 -7.77 -10.10 -7.62
N SER A 45 -6.78 -10.91 -7.99
CA SER A 45 -5.66 -11.24 -7.09
C SER A 45 -4.84 -10.01 -6.76
N VAL A 46 -4.27 -9.98 -5.56
CA VAL A 46 -3.38 -8.91 -5.12
C VAL A 46 -1.92 -9.27 -5.45
N PHE A 47 -1.32 -8.55 -6.39
CA PHE A 47 0.07 -8.65 -6.82
C PHE A 47 1.02 -7.89 -5.87
N PHE A 48 0.87 -8.13 -4.56
CA PHE A 48 1.57 -7.35 -3.53
C PHE A 48 3.09 -7.46 -3.63
N ASN A 49 3.61 -8.68 -3.83
CA ASN A 49 5.06 -8.92 -3.91
C ASN A 49 5.70 -8.15 -5.08
N ASP A 50 5.03 -8.09 -6.23
CA ASP A 50 5.56 -7.39 -7.40
C ASP A 50 5.51 -5.87 -7.24
N ALA A 51 4.48 -5.35 -6.57
CA ALA A 51 4.43 -3.96 -6.17
C ALA A 51 5.57 -3.61 -5.19
N VAL A 52 5.80 -4.44 -4.15
CA VAL A 52 6.84 -4.21 -3.14
C VAL A 52 8.25 -4.25 -3.73
N LYS A 53 8.51 -5.08 -4.74
CA LYS A 53 9.80 -5.10 -5.46
C LYS A 53 10.15 -3.78 -6.16
N THR A 54 9.19 -2.86 -6.33
CA THR A 54 9.47 -1.53 -6.90
C THR A 54 10.02 -0.55 -5.89
N ILE A 55 9.98 -0.87 -4.60
CA ILE A 55 10.44 0.00 -3.51
C ILE A 55 11.98 0.05 -3.52
N PRO A 56 12.60 1.25 -3.42
CA PRO A 56 14.05 1.38 -3.29
C PRO A 56 14.61 0.65 -2.06
N PRO A 57 15.84 0.10 -2.13
CA PRO A 57 16.41 -0.73 -1.06
C PRO A 57 16.70 0.03 0.24
N ASP A 58 16.85 1.35 0.20
CA ASP A 58 17.14 2.26 1.32
C ASP A 58 15.91 3.09 1.74
N ALA A 59 14.71 2.65 1.37
CA ALA A 59 13.48 3.37 1.67
C ALA A 59 13.10 3.34 3.16
N ILE A 60 12.38 4.38 3.59
CA ILE A 60 11.59 4.37 4.83
C ILE A 60 10.19 3.87 4.49
N ILE A 61 9.77 2.77 5.10
CA ILE A 61 8.48 2.11 4.85
C ILE A 61 7.60 2.25 6.08
N ILE A 62 6.44 2.88 5.90
CA ILE A 62 5.44 3.11 6.95
C ILE A 62 4.20 2.26 6.64
N GLU A 63 3.88 1.32 7.53
CA GLU A 63 2.68 0.48 7.42
C GLU A 63 1.49 1.18 8.07
N ILE A 64 0.54 1.58 7.22
CA ILE A 64 -0.71 2.22 7.61
C ILE A 64 -1.77 1.13 7.78
N GLY A 65 -2.10 0.83 9.03
CA GLY A 65 -3.14 -0.13 9.39
C GLY A 65 -3.27 -0.27 10.90
N PRO A 66 -4.33 -0.93 11.40
CA PRO A 66 -4.57 -1.10 12.84
C PRO A 66 -3.57 -2.06 13.51
N HIS A 67 -2.75 -2.75 12.73
CA HIS A 67 -1.65 -3.60 13.17
C HIS A 67 -0.66 -3.81 12.03
N PHE A 68 0.65 -3.83 12.31
CA PHE A 68 1.72 -4.00 11.31
C PHE A 68 1.96 -5.47 10.87
N LEU A 69 1.02 -6.07 10.17
CA LEU A 69 1.11 -7.48 9.75
C LEU A 69 2.13 -7.74 8.64
N LEU A 70 2.45 -6.75 7.81
CA LEU A 70 3.22 -6.95 6.57
C LEU A 70 4.74 -6.85 6.76
N GLN A 71 5.20 -6.40 7.92
CA GLN A 71 6.61 -6.22 8.27
C GLN A 71 7.53 -7.40 7.87
N THR A 72 7.16 -8.63 8.21
CA THR A 72 8.00 -9.81 7.90
C THR A 72 8.15 -10.02 6.39
N LEU A 73 7.07 -9.81 5.63
CA LEU A 73 7.09 -9.93 4.17
C LEU A 73 7.89 -8.79 3.54
N LEU A 74 7.65 -7.55 3.97
CA LEU A 74 8.36 -6.37 3.50
C LEU A 74 9.88 -6.47 3.72
N LYS A 75 10.32 -6.99 4.88
CA LYS A 75 11.73 -7.25 5.19
C LYS A 75 12.37 -8.29 4.27
N ARG A 76 11.63 -9.34 3.93
CA ARG A 76 12.10 -10.40 3.03
C ARG A 76 12.22 -9.90 1.58
N THR A 77 11.31 -9.05 1.13
CA THR A 77 11.28 -8.60 -0.27
C THR A 77 12.16 -7.38 -0.53
N VAL A 78 12.14 -6.36 0.34
CA VAL A 78 12.89 -5.10 0.12
C VAL A 78 14.34 -5.21 0.62
N GLY A 79 14.56 -5.93 1.73
CA GLY A 79 15.89 -6.21 2.27
C GLY A 79 16.31 -5.30 3.43
N PRO A 80 17.47 -5.59 4.04
CA PRO A 80 17.82 -5.09 5.38
C PRO A 80 18.24 -3.61 5.43
N LYS A 81 18.43 -2.94 4.28
CA LYS A 81 18.84 -1.54 4.21
C LYS A 81 17.69 -0.56 4.44
N ALA A 82 16.44 -1.01 4.27
CA ALA A 82 15.25 -0.20 4.50
C ALA A 82 14.89 -0.12 5.99
N LEU A 83 14.20 0.95 6.36
CA LEU A 83 13.60 1.12 7.68
C LEU A 83 12.11 0.80 7.62
N TYR A 84 11.58 0.14 8.67
CA TYR A 84 10.21 -0.36 8.69
C TYR A 84 9.48 0.07 9.96
N PHE A 85 8.42 0.85 9.80
CA PHE A 85 7.64 1.42 10.89
C PHE A 85 6.19 0.99 10.79
N GLY A 86 5.62 0.49 11.87
CA GLY A 86 4.19 0.22 11.99
C GLY A 86 3.53 1.31 12.81
N LEU A 87 2.37 1.83 12.40
CA LEU A 87 1.72 2.94 13.12
C LEU A 87 0.83 2.51 14.29
N MET A 88 0.34 1.27 14.27
CA MET A 88 -0.51 0.72 15.33
C MET A 88 -0.18 -0.74 15.58
N LYS A 89 -0.52 -1.22 16.77
CA LYS A 89 -0.30 -2.60 17.19
C LYS A 89 -1.55 -3.15 17.87
N ARG A 90 -2.04 -4.28 17.36
CA ARG A 90 -3.16 -4.99 17.99
C ARG A 90 -2.77 -5.39 19.42
N ASN A 91 -3.73 -5.24 20.35
CA ASN A 91 -3.56 -5.51 21.78
C ASN A 91 -2.55 -4.60 22.50
N GLU A 92 -2.12 -3.50 21.88
CA GLU A 92 -1.35 -2.48 22.57
C GLU A 92 -2.27 -1.62 23.45
N GLU A 93 -1.89 -1.43 24.72
CA GLU A 93 -2.71 -0.74 25.71
C GLU A 93 -2.95 0.72 25.35
N ASN A 94 -1.93 1.38 24.78
CA ASN A 94 -2.00 2.77 24.36
C ASN A 94 -1.39 2.95 22.97
N ASN A 95 -2.23 2.83 21.94
CA ASN A 95 -1.80 3.03 20.55
C ASN A 95 -1.40 4.49 20.25
N ILE A 96 -1.83 5.48 21.04
CA ILE A 96 -1.38 6.87 20.88
C ILE A 96 0.11 6.96 21.26
N GLN A 97 0.49 6.39 22.41
CA GLN A 97 1.89 6.34 22.82
C GLN A 97 2.75 5.57 21.80
N PHE A 98 2.29 4.37 21.39
CA PHE A 98 2.99 3.57 20.39
C PHE A 98 3.20 4.31 19.06
N PHE A 99 2.20 5.06 18.60
CA PHE A 99 2.29 5.89 17.41
C PHE A 99 3.31 7.03 17.60
N MET A 100 3.27 7.74 18.72
CA MET A 100 4.22 8.82 19.03
C MET A 100 5.66 8.31 19.15
N ASP A 101 5.86 7.15 19.78
CA ASP A 101 7.17 6.49 19.86
C ASP A 101 7.69 6.08 18.49
N THR A 102 6.79 5.73 17.56
CA THR A 102 7.16 5.38 16.19
C THR A 102 7.49 6.63 15.36
N LEU A 103 6.78 7.73 15.55
CA LEU A 103 7.08 9.02 14.90
C LEU A 103 8.43 9.61 15.33
N GLY A 104 8.88 9.33 16.55
CA GLY A 104 10.16 9.81 17.08
C GLY A 104 11.39 9.01 16.64
N LYS A 105 11.23 7.94 15.87
CA LYS A 105 12.31 7.10 15.34
C LYS A 105 12.75 7.56 13.97
#